data_AF-A0A6J7FWB4-F1
#
_entry.id   AF-A0A6J7FWB4-F1
#
_cell.length_a   1.000
_cell.length_b   1.000
_cell.length_c   1.000
_cell.angle_alpha   90.00
_cell.angle_beta   90.00
_cell.angle_gamma   90.00
#
_symmetry.space_group_name_H-M   'P 1'
#
loop_
_entity.id
_entity.type
_entity.pdbx_description
1 polymer ?
#
loop_
_entity_poly.entity_id
_entity_poly.type
_entity_poly.pdbx_seq_one_letter_code
_entity_poly.pdbx_strand_id
1 'polypeptide(L)' 'MDITTDIEVIKSYAEEETGEFSFSIPLLEKEAANSKTIICVKGKVSKKVAGLKPVCPSGYKKK' A
#
# COMPACT_ATOMS: atom_id res chain seq x y z
N MET A 1 33.00 -18.95 21.48
CA MET A 1 32.01 -18.00 20.95
C MET A 1 30.72 -18.76 20.83
N ASP A 2 29.75 -18.42 21.67
CA ASP A 2 28.57 -19.24 21.96
C ASP A 2 27.48 -18.93 20.93
N ILE A 3 27.43 -19.72 19.85
CA ILE A 3 26.57 -19.56 18.66
C ILE A 3 25.08 -19.36 19.04
N THR A 4 24.70 -19.89 20.20
CA THR A 4 23.37 -19.78 20.82
C THR A 4 22.98 -18.35 21.19
N THR A 5 23.92 -17.54 21.66
CA THR A 5 23.67 -16.12 21.99
C THR A 5 23.46 -15.27 20.74
N ASP A 6 24.23 -15.52 19.67
CA ASP A 6 24.06 -14.82 18.39
C ASP A 6 22.69 -15.11 17.76
N ILE A 7 22.20 -16.36 17.85
CA ILE A 7 20.88 -16.74 17.34
C ILE A 7 19.75 -16.02 18.09
N GLU A 8 19.88 -15.83 19.39
CA GLU A 8 18.87 -15.15 20.20
C GLU A 8 18.79 -13.65 19.89
N VAL A 9 19.94 -13.01 19.67
CA VAL A 9 20.03 -11.61 19.20
C VAL A 9 19.40 -11.44 17.81
N ILE A 10 19.63 -12.39 16.90
CA ILE A 10 19.03 -12.34 15.56
C ILE A 10 17.50 -12.48 15.64
N LYS A 11 17.00 -13.36 16.51
CA LYS A 11 15.54 -13.53 16.70
C LYS A 11 14.90 -12.28 17.27
N SER A 12 15.46 -11.69 18.32
CA SER A 12 14.90 -10.47 18.91
C SER A 12 14.87 -9.31 17.91
N TYR A 13 15.90 -9.18 17.07
CA TYR A 13 15.94 -8.16 16.03
C TYR A 13 14.89 -8.43 14.93
N ALA A 14 14.74 -9.68 14.51
CA ALA A 14 13.70 -10.04 13.53
C ALA A 14 12.28 -9.84 14.07
N GLU A 15 12.04 -10.12 15.35
CA GLU A 15 10.74 -9.91 16.01
C GLU A 15 10.40 -8.42 16.15
N GLU A 16 11.38 -7.57 16.47
CA GLU A 16 11.21 -6.12 16.53
C GLU A 16 10.80 -5.54 15.16
N GLU A 17 11.54 -5.89 14.10
CA GLU A 17 11.29 -5.41 12.74
C GLU A 17 9.95 -5.94 12.16
N THR A 18 9.57 -7.18 12.48
CA THR A 18 8.29 -7.76 12.05
C THR A 18 7.08 -7.25 12.84
N GLY A 19 7.28 -6.83 14.08
CA GLY A 19 6.28 -6.17 14.90
C GLY A 19 5.82 -4.84 14.30
N GLU A 20 6.76 -4.03 13.81
CA GLU A 20 6.46 -2.77 13.12
C GLU A 20 5.71 -2.99 11.80
N PHE A 21 6.11 -4.01 11.04
CA PHE A 21 5.43 -4.37 9.79
C PHE A 21 3.97 -4.81 10.04
N SER A 22 3.74 -5.59 11.11
CA SER A 22 2.41 -6.08 11.50
C SER A 22 1.41 -4.96 11.84
N PHE A 23 1.89 -3.81 12.32
CA PHE A 23 1.05 -2.64 12.57
C PHE A 23 0.66 -1.90 11.29
N SER A 24 1.55 -1.86 10.30
CA SER A 24 1.33 -1.12 9.05
C SER A 24 0.38 -1.83 8.07
N ILE A 25 0.36 -3.16 8.05
CA ILE A 25 -0.51 -3.97 7.18
C ILE A 25 -2.01 -3.61 7.32
N PRO A 26 -2.63 -3.65 8.51
CA PRO A 26 -4.06 -3.38 8.63
C PRO A 26 -4.41 -1.93 8.25
N LEU A 27 -3.47 -0.99 8.40
CA LEU A 27 -3.64 0.39 7.98
C LEU A 27 -3.61 0.51 6.44
N LEU A 28 -2.69 -0.19 5.79
CA LEU A 28 -2.58 -0.27 4.34
C LEU A 28 -3.79 -0.97 3.72
N GLU A 29 -4.29 -2.06 4.32
CA GLU A 29 -5.51 -2.73 3.90
C GLU A 29 -6.72 -1.80 3.99
N LYS A 30 -6.83 -1.04 5.08
CA LYS A 30 -7.87 -0.02 5.25
C LYS A 30 -7.77 1.07 4.18
N GLU A 31 -6.59 1.58 3.89
CA GLU A 31 -6.39 2.58 2.82
C GLU A 31 -6.71 2.00 1.44
N ALA A 32 -6.30 0.76 1.16
CA ALA A 32 -6.63 0.07 -0.08
C ALA A 32 -8.15 -0.14 -0.24
N ALA A 33 -8.86 -0.50 0.83
CA ALA A 33 -10.31 -0.62 0.84
C ALA A 33 -11.03 0.72 0.60
N ASN A 34 -10.42 1.84 1.01
CA ASN A 34 -10.93 3.18 0.75
C ASN A 34 -10.58 3.70 -0.66
N SER A 35 -9.67 3.03 -1.36
CA SER A 35 -9.32 3.39 -2.74
C SER A 35 -10.50 3.16 -3.68
N LYS A 36 -10.70 4.09 -4.60
CA LYS A 36 -11.76 4.05 -5.61
C LYS A 36 -11.14 4.07 -6.98
N THR A 37 -11.76 3.37 -7.91
CA THR A 37 -11.39 3.40 -9.33
C THR A 37 -12.45 4.18 -10.10
N ILE A 38 -12.03 5.17 -10.87
CA ILE A 38 -12.89 5.93 -11.78
C ILE A 38 -12.45 5.70 -13.22
N ILE A 39 -13.39 5.92 -14.15
CA ILE A 39 -13.10 5.90 -15.58
C ILE A 39 -13.10 7.34 -16.06
N CYS A 40 -11.97 7.76 -16.63
CA CYS A 40 -11.76 9.08 -17.19
C CYS A 40 -11.74 8.98 -18.71
N VAL A 41 -12.51 9.82 -19.40
CA VAL A 41 -12.68 9.79 -20.85
C VAL A 41 -12.26 11.10 -21.51
N LYS A 42 -11.59 10.99 -22.66
CA LYS A 42 -11.24 12.09 -23.56
C LYS A 42 -11.55 11.67 -24.98
N GLY A 43 -12.68 12.12 -25.52
CA GLY A 43 -13.19 11.62 -26.80
C GLY A 43 -13.46 10.11 -26.74
N LYS A 44 -12.80 9.33 -27.61
CA LYS A 44 -12.91 7.85 -27.65
C LYS A 44 -11.94 7.14 -26.71
N VAL A 45 -10.96 7.85 -26.12
CA VAL A 45 -9.96 7.25 -25.23
C VAL A 45 -10.49 7.22 -23.81
N SER A 46 -10.41 6.05 -23.16
CA SER A 46 -10.75 5.86 -21.75
C SER A 46 -9.54 5.42 -20.94
N LYS A 47 -9.47 5.87 -19.68
CA LYS A 47 -8.42 5.50 -18.72
C LYS A 47 -9.06 5.16 -17.38
N LYS A 48 -8.61 4.09 -16.75
CA LYS A 48 -8.94 3.78 -15.36
C LYS A 48 -7.94 4.49 -14.46
N VAL A 49 -8.43 5.22 -13.46
CA VAL A 49 -7.62 5.92 -12.46
C VAL A 49 -8.05 5.43 -11.09
N ALA A 50 -7.09 4.90 -10.33
CA ALA A 50 -7.31 4.42 -8.96
C ALA A 50 -6.63 5.34 -7.95
N GLY A 51 -7.21 5.47 -6.76
CA GLY A 51 -6.64 6.22 -5.63
C GLY A 51 -7.68 6.48 -4.55
N LEU A 52 -7.27 7.05 -3.41
CA LEU A 52 -8.17 7.38 -2.30
C LEU A 52 -9.21 8.45 -2.69
N LYS A 53 -8.75 9.47 -3.41
CA LYS A 53 -9.56 10.56 -3.96
C LYS A 53 -9.21 10.73 -5.44
N PRO A 54 -9.66 9.81 -6.30
CA PRO A 54 -9.24 9.78 -7.70
C PRO A 54 -9.85 10.96 -8.46
N VAL A 55 -9.03 11.66 -9.24
CA VAL A 55 -9.42 12.80 -10.08
C VAL A 55 -8.94 12.54 -11.51
N CYS A 56 -9.73 12.99 -12.49
CA CYS A 56 -9.33 12.83 -13.88
C CYS A 56 -8.17 13.76 -14.24
N PRO A 57 -7.17 13.28 -15.01
CA PRO A 57 -6.06 14.11 -15.48
C PRO A 57 -6.56 15.18 -16.46
N SER A 58 -5.75 16.21 -16.67
CA SER A 58 -6.14 17.37 -17.49
C SER A 58 -6.66 16.97 -18.88
N GLY A 59 -7.82 17.50 -19.25
CA GLY A 59 -8.49 17.22 -20.51
C GLY A 59 -9.30 15.91 -20.53
N TYR A 60 -9.39 15.17 -19.43
CA TYR A 60 -10.29 14.02 -19.29
C TYR A 60 -11.48 14.38 -18.38
N LYS A 61 -12.67 13.90 -18.74
CA LYS A 61 -13.88 14.02 -17.92
C LYS A 61 -14.17 12.70 -17.23
N LYS A 62 -14.73 12.75 -16.02
CA LYS A 62 -15.20 11.56 -15.33
C LYS A 62 -16.41 11.00 -16.09
N LYS A 63 -16.38 9.71 -16.40
CA LYS A 63 -17.51 8.97 -16.95
C LYS A 63 -18.37 8.43 -15.83
#